data_AF-A0A8C7NIK9-F1
#
_entry.id   AF-A0A8C7NIK9-F1
#
_cell.length_a   1.000
_cell.length_b   1.000
_cell.length_c   1.000
_cell.angle_alpha   90.00
_cell.angle_beta   90.00
_cell.angle_gamma   90.00
#
_symmetry.space_group_name_H-M   'P 1'
#
loop_
_entity.id
_entity.type
_entity.pdbx_description
1 polymer ?
#
loop_
_entity_poly.entity_id
_entity_poly.type
_entity_poly.pdbx_seq_one_letter_code
_entity_poly.pdbx_strand_id
1 'polypeptide(L)'
;FITIINTEATVVLRENGKMREKSLTMDTLNPQVKAVEYAVRGPIVTKAGDIERGLQQGQKHPFTEVIKANIGDSHAMGQKPITFLRQVVALCSFPELLDSSIFPDDAKQRARRILQGCGGQSLGSYSASQGVDCIRQDIAVYIEQRDKGVPADWDNIYLTTGASDGIVSILKMLVSGQGRSRSGVMIPIPQYPLYSAAISEMEAVQINYYLDEDNCWALDINELHRAYQAAKEHCHPRVICIINPGNPTGQVQSKKCIEEVLHFAYEENLFVMSDEVYQDNVYSPDCQFHSFKKVLYEMGPEYFNTVELASFHSTSKGYSGECGFRGGYMEVLNLDLEVKAQLVKLLSVRLCPPVSGQAAMDVIVNPPLPHEPSYLQFHKEKSAVLGALAEKAQMTEQILNTVPGIKCNPVQGAMYAFPQKLFFKCVSLLQSLGISPDMMYCLRLLEETGICLVPGSGFGQREGTYHFRMTILPTTEKLKVLLEKLRDFHIKFLKEYASLEEPKR
;
A
#
# COMPACT_ATOMS: atom_id res chain seq x y z
N PHE A 1 -13.34 -24.12 -11.56
CA PHE A 1 -13.29 -25.52 -11.10
C PHE A 1 -11.85 -25.97 -11.05
N ILE A 2 -11.29 -26.11 -9.84
CA ILE A 2 -9.88 -26.42 -9.61
C ILE A 2 -9.74 -27.95 -9.64
N THR A 3 -9.05 -28.48 -10.64
CA THR A 3 -8.61 -29.87 -10.63
C THR A 3 -7.30 -29.94 -9.84
N ILE A 4 -7.37 -30.42 -8.61
CA ILE A 4 -6.20 -30.71 -7.79
C ILE A 4 -5.51 -31.96 -8.38
N ILE A 5 -4.26 -31.80 -8.81
CA ILE A 5 -3.40 -32.92 -9.20
C ILE A 5 -3.13 -33.73 -7.93
N ASN A 6 -3.67 -34.95 -7.89
CA ASN A 6 -3.43 -35.93 -6.84
C ASN A 6 -1.98 -36.42 -6.95
N THR A 7 -1.12 -36.00 -6.04
CA THR A 7 0.16 -36.69 -5.78
C THR A 7 -0.05 -37.67 -4.64
N GLU A 8 0.05 -38.96 -4.95
CA GLU A 8 0.00 -40.06 -3.99
C GLU A 8 1.13 -39.90 -2.96
N ALA A 9 0.75 -39.62 -1.71
CA ALA A 9 1.67 -39.60 -0.58
C ALA A 9 1.67 -40.98 0.09
N THR A 10 2.83 -41.65 0.03
CA THR A 10 3.10 -42.95 0.65
C THR A 10 2.85 -42.90 2.16
N VAL A 11 1.87 -43.67 2.65
CA VAL A 11 1.52 -43.76 4.07
C VAL A 11 2.50 -44.68 4.79
N VAL A 12 3.33 -44.12 5.68
CA VAL A 12 4.17 -44.90 6.60
C VAL A 12 3.33 -45.27 7.83
N LEU A 13 2.95 -46.54 7.95
CA LEU A 13 2.23 -47.10 9.11
C LEU A 13 3.20 -47.26 10.31
N ARG A 14 2.77 -46.80 11.50
CA ARG A 14 3.42 -47.14 12.79
C ARG A 14 2.67 -48.28 13.48
N GLU A 15 3.39 -49.04 14.30
CA GLU A 15 3.02 -50.32 14.95
C GLU A 15 1.75 -50.37 15.84
N ASN A 16 0.86 -49.37 15.83
CA ASN A 16 -0.36 -49.38 16.66
C ASN A 16 -1.67 -49.02 15.93
N GLY A 17 -1.74 -49.21 14.61
CA GLY A 17 -3.02 -49.18 13.86
C GLY A 17 -3.77 -47.85 13.79
N LYS A 18 -3.31 -46.78 14.47
CA LYS A 18 -3.83 -45.43 14.31
C LYS A 18 -3.18 -44.75 13.11
N MET A 19 -3.97 -44.51 12.05
CA MET A 19 -3.53 -43.62 10.97
C MET A 19 -3.27 -42.23 11.55
N ARG A 20 -2.12 -41.64 11.22
CA ARG A 20 -1.79 -40.27 11.63
C ARG A 20 -2.64 -39.32 10.81
N GLU A 21 -3.68 -38.75 11.42
CA GLU A 21 -4.43 -37.66 10.82
C GLU A 21 -3.54 -36.42 10.67
N LYS A 22 -3.78 -35.62 9.62
CA LYS A 22 -3.09 -34.34 9.44
C LYS A 22 -3.58 -33.39 10.53
N SER A 23 -2.65 -32.88 11.35
CA SER A 23 -2.98 -31.92 12.41
C SER A 23 -3.49 -30.57 11.86
N LEU A 24 -3.09 -30.21 10.63
CA LEU A 24 -3.50 -28.98 9.96
C LEU A 24 -4.19 -29.33 8.64
N THR A 25 -5.48 -29.04 8.57
CA THR A 25 -6.35 -29.18 7.40
C THR A 25 -7.19 -27.91 7.25
N MET A 26 -7.97 -27.77 6.18
CA MET A 26 -8.91 -26.63 6.07
C MET A 26 -9.94 -26.61 7.21
N ASP A 27 -10.29 -27.76 7.77
CA ASP A 27 -11.22 -27.84 8.90
C ASP A 27 -10.58 -27.36 10.21
N THR A 28 -9.30 -27.69 10.43
CA THR A 28 -8.56 -27.34 11.66
C THR A 28 -7.78 -26.02 11.57
N LEU A 29 -7.69 -25.41 10.39
CA LEU A 29 -7.05 -24.11 10.20
C LEU A 29 -7.81 -23.01 10.96
N ASN A 30 -7.06 -22.09 11.57
CA ASN A 30 -7.62 -20.92 12.26
C ASN A 30 -8.67 -20.23 11.34
N PRO A 31 -9.93 -20.10 11.78
CA PRO A 31 -11.00 -19.51 10.97
C PRO A 31 -10.69 -18.08 10.52
N GLN A 32 -9.96 -17.30 11.33
CA GLN A 32 -9.59 -15.94 10.92
C GLN A 32 -8.60 -15.95 9.74
N VAL A 33 -7.68 -16.93 9.70
CA VAL A 33 -6.77 -17.09 8.55
C VAL A 33 -7.55 -17.53 7.29
N LYS A 34 -8.61 -18.32 7.45
CA LYS A 34 -9.49 -18.70 6.33
C LYS A 34 -10.29 -17.52 5.76
N ALA A 35 -10.64 -16.56 6.61
CA ALA A 35 -11.39 -15.37 6.22
C ALA A 35 -10.51 -14.25 5.63
N VAL A 36 -9.18 -14.35 5.73
CA VAL A 36 -8.26 -13.39 5.12
C VAL A 36 -8.24 -13.54 3.61
N GLU A 37 -8.63 -12.47 2.92
CA GLU A 37 -8.49 -12.34 1.47
C GLU A 37 -7.48 -11.23 1.13
N TYR A 38 -6.60 -11.48 0.14
CA TYR A 38 -5.63 -10.48 -0.31
C TYR A 38 -5.46 -10.51 -1.84
N ALA A 39 -6.37 -9.82 -2.53
CA ALA A 39 -6.52 -9.91 -3.99
C ALA A 39 -5.30 -9.45 -4.81
N VAL A 40 -4.42 -8.60 -4.25
CA VAL A 40 -3.20 -8.12 -4.94
C VAL A 40 -2.24 -9.28 -5.29
N ARG A 41 -2.37 -10.44 -4.63
CA ARG A 41 -1.66 -11.69 -4.94
C ARG A 41 -2.63 -12.87 -5.17
N GLY A 42 -3.79 -12.58 -5.76
CA GLY A 42 -4.86 -13.56 -5.98
C GLY A 42 -4.73 -14.40 -7.27
N PRO A 43 -5.82 -15.06 -7.72
CA PRO A 43 -5.82 -16.03 -8.81
C PRO A 43 -5.23 -15.54 -10.14
N ILE A 44 -5.43 -14.28 -10.50
CA ILE A 44 -4.88 -13.69 -11.73
C ILE A 44 -3.35 -13.68 -11.68
N VAL A 45 -2.75 -13.41 -10.52
CA VAL A 45 -1.28 -13.40 -10.35
C VAL A 45 -0.73 -14.82 -10.47
N THR A 46 -1.42 -15.81 -9.90
CA THR A 46 -1.07 -17.22 -10.07
C THR A 46 -1.10 -17.62 -11.54
N LYS A 47 -2.21 -17.33 -12.25
CA LYS A 47 -2.34 -17.60 -13.69
C LYS A 47 -1.26 -16.89 -14.51
N ALA A 48 -0.94 -15.65 -14.18
CA ALA A 48 0.14 -14.90 -14.84
C ALA A 48 1.48 -15.62 -14.67
N GLY A 49 1.79 -16.11 -13.46
CA GLY A 49 2.99 -16.92 -13.21
C GLY A 49 3.00 -18.25 -13.96
N ASP A 50 1.84 -18.89 -14.14
CA ASP A 50 1.72 -20.11 -14.95
C ASP A 50 2.01 -19.83 -16.42
N ILE A 51 1.47 -18.74 -16.97
CA ILE A 51 1.73 -18.30 -18.35
C ILE A 51 3.21 -17.96 -18.55
N GLU A 52 3.84 -17.26 -17.59
CA GLU A 52 5.29 -16.98 -17.66
C GLU A 52 6.12 -18.26 -17.73
N ARG A 53 5.80 -19.27 -16.92
CA ARG A 53 6.48 -20.57 -16.97
C ARG A 53 6.20 -21.31 -18.28
N GLY A 54 4.99 -21.25 -18.79
CA GLY A 54 4.63 -21.82 -20.10
C GLY A 54 5.43 -21.19 -21.24
N LEU A 55 5.54 -19.87 -21.27
CA LEU A 55 6.35 -19.13 -22.25
C LEU A 55 7.84 -19.54 -22.19
N GLN A 56 8.40 -19.71 -20.98
CA GLN A 56 9.77 -20.20 -20.79
C GLN A 56 9.96 -21.64 -21.31
N GLN A 57 8.90 -22.45 -21.29
CA GLN A 57 8.87 -23.82 -21.82
C GLN A 57 8.52 -23.88 -23.32
N GLY A 58 8.39 -22.73 -24.00
CA GLY A 58 8.08 -22.65 -25.43
C GLY A 58 6.60 -22.79 -25.79
N GLN A 59 5.69 -22.70 -24.79
CA GLN A 59 4.25 -22.63 -25.06
C GLN A 59 3.93 -21.38 -25.88
N LYS A 60 3.15 -21.56 -26.95
CA LYS A 60 2.75 -20.45 -27.82
C LYS A 60 1.58 -19.69 -27.21
N HIS A 61 1.72 -18.38 -27.12
CA HIS A 61 0.66 -17.44 -26.76
C HIS A 61 0.59 -16.31 -27.82
N PRO A 62 -0.49 -15.52 -27.87
CA PRO A 62 -0.60 -14.33 -28.74
C PRO A 62 0.39 -13.20 -28.39
N PHE A 63 1.19 -13.38 -27.34
CA PHE A 63 2.17 -12.45 -26.81
C PHE A 63 3.41 -13.22 -26.35
N THR A 64 4.53 -12.52 -26.17
CA THR A 64 5.83 -13.11 -25.84
C THR A 64 6.25 -12.91 -24.39
N GLU A 65 5.56 -12.05 -23.65
CA GLU A 65 5.83 -11.78 -22.24
C GLU A 65 4.54 -11.43 -21.50
N VAL A 66 4.54 -11.64 -20.17
CA VAL A 66 3.52 -11.10 -19.29
C VAL A 66 3.96 -9.71 -18.82
N ILE A 67 3.11 -8.71 -19.05
CA ILE A 67 3.34 -7.35 -18.54
C ILE A 67 2.65 -7.22 -17.18
N LYS A 68 3.46 -7.23 -16.11
CA LYS A 68 2.99 -7.13 -14.72
C LYS A 68 2.61 -5.69 -14.37
N ALA A 69 1.35 -5.32 -14.57
CA ALA A 69 0.81 -4.03 -14.17
C ALA A 69 -0.04 -4.10 -12.88
N ASN A 70 0.13 -5.17 -12.11
CA ASN A 70 -0.66 -5.50 -10.93
C ASN A 70 0.00 -5.12 -9.59
N ILE A 71 1.30 -4.79 -9.56
CA ILE A 71 2.05 -4.55 -8.32
C ILE A 71 2.76 -3.18 -8.34
N GLY A 72 2.84 -2.53 -7.17
CA GLY A 72 3.61 -1.31 -6.97
C GLY A 72 5.05 -1.58 -6.55
N ASP A 73 5.80 -2.30 -7.37
CA ASP A 73 7.22 -2.57 -7.14
C ASP A 73 8.05 -1.80 -8.18
N SER A 74 8.60 -0.66 -7.75
CA SER A 74 9.23 0.31 -8.66
C SER A 74 10.42 -0.29 -9.40
N HIS A 75 11.30 -1.01 -8.70
CA HIS A 75 12.51 -1.58 -9.30
C HIS A 75 12.19 -2.75 -10.23
N ALA A 76 11.22 -3.59 -9.88
CA ALA A 76 10.77 -4.67 -10.78
C ALA A 76 10.22 -4.14 -12.11
N MET A 77 9.77 -2.87 -12.15
CA MET A 77 9.24 -2.21 -13.35
C MET A 77 10.24 -1.29 -14.05
N GLY A 78 11.51 -1.29 -13.63
CA GLY A 78 12.59 -0.59 -14.30
C GLY A 78 12.93 0.80 -13.74
N GLN A 79 12.35 1.22 -12.61
CA GLN A 79 12.85 2.40 -11.89
C GLN A 79 14.29 2.13 -11.43
N LYS A 80 15.18 3.09 -11.68
CA LYS A 80 16.56 3.01 -11.22
C LYS A 80 16.63 3.34 -9.72
N PRO A 81 17.43 2.62 -8.93
CA PRO A 81 17.67 2.97 -7.53
C PRO A 81 18.33 4.34 -7.40
N ILE A 82 18.08 5.03 -6.29
CA ILE A 82 18.75 6.28 -5.94
C ILE A 82 20.19 6.00 -5.49
N THR A 83 21.17 6.61 -6.15
CA THR A 83 22.59 6.27 -5.97
C THR A 83 23.05 6.50 -4.54
N PHE A 84 22.72 7.66 -3.96
CA PHE A 84 23.12 8.02 -2.61
C PHE A 84 22.62 7.04 -1.54
N LEU A 85 21.37 6.58 -1.67
CA LEU A 85 20.79 5.57 -0.78
C LEU A 85 21.56 4.26 -0.85
N ARG A 86 21.84 3.78 -2.06
CA ARG A 86 22.63 2.55 -2.27
C ARG A 86 24.04 2.67 -1.71
N GLN A 87 24.66 3.84 -1.84
CA GLN A 87 25.99 4.11 -1.30
C GLN A 87 26.02 4.02 0.23
N VAL A 88 25.12 4.73 0.91
CA VAL A 88 25.05 4.72 2.38
C VAL A 88 24.76 3.32 2.91
N VAL A 89 23.79 2.59 2.35
CA VAL A 89 23.47 1.23 2.80
C VAL A 89 24.62 0.26 2.53
N ALA A 90 25.33 0.40 1.40
CA ALA A 90 26.51 -0.42 1.11
C ALA A 90 27.65 -0.17 2.10
N LEU A 91 27.94 1.10 2.42
CA LEU A 91 28.92 1.49 3.43
C LEU A 91 28.56 0.97 4.82
N CYS A 92 27.27 1.00 5.20
CA CYS A 92 26.83 0.43 6.47
C CYS A 92 26.92 -1.11 6.49
N SER A 93 26.68 -1.76 5.34
CA SER A 93 26.73 -3.22 5.23
C SER A 93 28.16 -3.76 5.16
N PHE A 94 29.09 -2.99 4.59
CA PHE A 94 30.51 -3.34 4.51
C PHE A 94 31.40 -2.14 4.91
N PRO A 95 31.58 -1.91 6.22
CA PRO A 95 32.25 -0.71 6.74
C PRO A 95 33.70 -0.50 6.31
N GLU A 96 34.41 -1.55 5.87
CA GLU A 96 35.77 -1.41 5.29
C GLU A 96 35.79 -0.49 4.07
N LEU A 97 34.64 -0.28 3.40
CA LEU A 97 34.50 0.65 2.29
C LEU A 97 34.54 2.13 2.69
N LEU A 98 34.48 2.46 3.99
CA LEU A 98 34.57 3.85 4.48
C LEU A 98 35.90 4.53 4.10
N ASP A 99 36.97 3.75 3.94
CA ASP A 99 38.30 4.25 3.52
C ASP A 99 38.43 4.32 1.99
N SER A 100 37.45 3.81 1.24
CA SER A 100 37.50 3.79 -0.22
C SER A 100 37.30 5.18 -0.82
N SER A 101 38.05 5.51 -1.87
CA SER A 101 37.93 6.78 -2.60
C SER A 101 36.73 6.85 -3.54
N ILE A 102 36.01 5.74 -3.76
CA ILE A 102 34.87 5.70 -4.71
C ILE A 102 33.57 6.26 -4.13
N PHE A 103 33.47 6.36 -2.80
CA PHE A 103 32.28 6.86 -2.12
C PHE A 103 32.46 8.34 -1.74
N PRO A 104 31.43 9.17 -1.92
CA PRO A 104 31.49 10.58 -1.55
C PRO A 104 31.47 10.74 -0.02
N ASP A 105 32.05 11.83 0.47
CA ASP A 105 32.27 12.02 1.91
C ASP A 105 30.99 12.19 2.71
N ASP A 106 29.95 12.79 2.13
CA ASP A 106 28.62 12.88 2.75
C ASP A 106 27.98 11.51 2.96
N ALA A 107 28.10 10.58 2.00
CA ALA A 107 27.62 9.20 2.16
C ALA A 107 28.38 8.47 3.28
N LYS A 108 29.70 8.67 3.38
CA LYS A 108 30.53 8.14 4.48
C LYS A 108 30.13 8.73 5.82
N GLN A 109 29.82 10.02 5.88
CA GLN A 109 29.37 10.69 7.11
C GLN A 109 28.03 10.11 7.58
N ARG A 110 27.05 9.96 6.68
CA ARG A 110 25.77 9.29 7.00
C ARG A 110 26.00 7.87 7.51
N ALA A 111 26.80 7.08 6.81
CA ALA A 111 27.10 5.70 7.20
C ALA A 111 27.79 5.61 8.58
N ARG A 112 28.78 6.46 8.86
CA ARG A 112 29.45 6.50 10.18
C ARG A 112 28.47 6.83 11.29
N ARG A 113 27.57 7.81 11.09
CA ARG A 113 26.58 8.20 12.09
C ARG A 113 25.58 7.08 12.38
N ILE A 114 25.10 6.39 11.34
CA ILE A 114 24.21 5.23 11.49
C ILE A 114 24.92 4.11 12.26
N LEU A 115 26.15 3.75 11.85
CA LEU A 115 26.93 2.71 12.52
C LEU A 115 27.20 3.07 13.98
N GLN A 116 27.57 4.31 14.30
CA GLN A 116 27.76 4.78 15.68
C GLN A 116 26.49 4.66 16.54
N GLY A 117 25.31 4.81 15.94
CA GLY A 117 24.02 4.57 16.61
C GLY A 117 23.69 3.09 16.85
N CYS A 118 24.45 2.17 16.25
CA CYS A 118 24.24 0.73 16.38
C CYS A 118 25.19 0.11 17.42
N GLY A 119 24.70 -0.88 18.17
CA GLY A 119 25.54 -1.66 19.08
C GLY A 119 26.71 -2.31 18.35
N GLY A 120 27.93 -2.15 18.88
CA GLY A 120 29.14 -2.68 18.24
C GLY A 120 29.46 -2.09 16.86
N GLN A 121 28.86 -0.94 16.52
CA GLN A 121 29.02 -0.27 15.23
C GLN A 121 28.69 -1.17 14.03
N SER A 122 27.64 -1.98 14.15
CA SER A 122 27.27 -2.98 13.16
C SER A 122 25.77 -3.01 12.91
N LEU A 123 25.38 -3.03 11.62
CA LEU A 123 24.00 -3.29 11.22
C LEU A 123 23.50 -4.69 11.60
N GLY A 124 24.40 -5.61 11.96
CA GLY A 124 24.04 -6.97 12.39
C GLY A 124 23.53 -7.04 13.83
N SER A 125 23.66 -5.96 14.60
CA SER A 125 23.19 -5.89 15.99
C SER A 125 21.71 -5.56 16.06
N TYR A 126 21.03 -6.03 17.11
CA TYR A 126 19.70 -5.50 17.45
C TYR A 126 19.79 -4.03 17.86
N SER A 127 18.85 -3.21 17.36
CA SER A 127 18.60 -1.86 17.88
C SER A 127 17.63 -1.89 19.05
N ALA A 128 17.34 -0.73 19.64
CA ALA A 128 16.15 -0.58 20.46
C ALA A 128 14.89 -0.97 19.66
N SER A 129 13.84 -1.41 20.36
CA SER A 129 12.61 -1.90 19.73
C SER A 129 11.82 -0.82 18.99
N GLN A 130 11.99 0.44 19.39
CA GLN A 130 11.46 1.59 18.66
C GLN A 130 12.32 1.94 17.43
N GLY A 131 13.55 1.42 17.35
CA GLY A 131 14.53 1.74 16.30
C GLY A 131 15.77 2.46 16.84
N VAL A 132 16.77 2.63 15.97
CA VAL A 132 18.01 3.37 16.28
C VAL A 132 17.68 4.84 16.59
N ASP A 133 18.16 5.32 17.74
CA ASP A 133 17.79 6.64 18.27
C ASP A 133 18.14 7.80 17.34
N CYS A 134 19.33 7.81 16.75
CA CYS A 134 19.73 8.89 15.83
C CYS A 134 18.86 8.94 14.57
N ILE A 135 18.34 7.79 14.11
CA ILE A 135 17.42 7.72 12.96
C ILE A 135 16.03 8.23 13.36
N ARG A 136 15.55 7.91 14.56
CA ARG A 136 14.28 8.46 15.09
C ARG A 136 14.34 9.99 15.22
N GLN A 137 15.48 10.51 15.67
CA GLN A 137 15.72 11.95 15.75
C GLN A 137 15.71 12.60 14.36
N ASP A 138 16.34 11.97 13.37
CA ASP A 138 16.33 12.46 11.99
C ASP A 138 14.92 12.45 11.38
N ILE A 139 14.10 11.44 11.69
CA ILE A 139 12.69 11.40 11.29
C ILE A 139 11.92 12.58 11.91
N ALA A 140 12.12 12.87 13.19
CA ALA A 140 11.46 14.00 13.84
C ALA A 140 11.84 15.33 13.18
N VAL A 141 13.13 15.56 12.89
CA VAL A 141 13.61 16.75 12.17
C VAL A 141 13.00 16.82 10.77
N TYR A 142 12.94 15.71 10.05
CA TYR A 142 12.31 15.65 8.72
C TYR A 142 10.83 16.02 8.77
N ILE A 143 10.08 15.48 9.74
CA ILE A 143 8.67 15.79 9.92
C ILE A 143 8.48 17.29 10.22
N GLU A 144 9.28 17.86 11.13
CA GLU A 144 9.23 19.28 11.45
C GLU A 144 9.51 20.16 10.22
N GLN A 145 10.53 19.83 9.43
CA GLN A 145 10.85 20.55 8.20
C GLN A 145 9.74 20.44 7.16
N ARG A 146 9.24 19.23 6.90
CA ARG A 146 8.13 18.96 5.97
C ARG A 146 6.88 19.74 6.37
N ASP A 147 6.60 19.77 7.68
CA ASP A 147 5.40 20.39 8.23
C ASP A 147 5.58 21.89 8.53
N LYS A 148 6.67 22.51 8.04
CA LYS A 148 6.96 23.95 8.14
C LYS A 148 7.10 24.46 9.58
N GLY A 149 7.81 23.71 10.42
CA GLY A 149 8.14 24.09 11.80
C GLY A 149 7.17 23.58 12.86
N VAL A 150 6.22 22.72 12.50
CA VAL A 150 5.39 22.02 13.49
C VAL A 150 6.26 20.98 14.20
N PRO A 151 6.54 21.10 15.52
CA PRO A 151 7.46 20.23 16.21
C PRO A 151 7.08 18.75 16.09
N ALA A 152 8.07 17.87 16.09
CA ALA A 152 7.89 16.43 16.19
C ALA A 152 8.80 15.90 17.30
N ASP A 153 8.28 14.99 18.10
CA ASP A 153 9.03 14.35 19.18
C ASP A 153 9.50 12.97 18.71
N TRP A 154 10.81 12.75 18.73
CA TRP A 154 11.43 11.48 18.37
C TRP A 154 10.99 10.32 19.29
N ASP A 155 10.51 10.61 20.50
CA ASP A 155 9.91 9.61 21.40
C ASP A 155 8.52 9.13 20.94
N ASN A 156 7.90 9.82 19.98
CA ASN A 156 6.67 9.39 19.33
C ASN A 156 6.92 8.64 18.02
N ILE A 157 8.19 8.45 17.64
CA ILE A 157 8.58 7.77 16.41
C ILE A 157 8.93 6.30 16.68
N TYR A 158 8.37 5.42 15.86
CA TYR A 158 8.63 3.99 15.90
C TYR A 158 9.02 3.52 14.51
N LEU A 159 10.25 3.04 14.34
CA LEU A 159 10.68 2.37 13.12
C LEU A 159 9.98 1.01 13.00
N THR A 160 9.64 0.62 11.78
CA THR A 160 8.85 -0.58 11.49
C THR A 160 9.38 -1.34 10.28
N THR A 161 8.98 -2.60 10.12
CA THR A 161 9.33 -3.42 8.94
C THR A 161 8.44 -3.07 7.74
N GLY A 162 8.57 -1.83 7.25
CA GLY A 162 7.64 -1.18 6.34
C GLY A 162 6.37 -0.68 7.04
N ALA A 163 5.59 0.17 6.39
CA ALA A 163 4.35 0.69 6.97
C ALA A 163 3.34 -0.40 7.36
N SER A 164 3.32 -1.52 6.63
CA SER A 164 2.43 -2.65 6.91
C SER A 164 2.54 -3.16 8.35
N ASP A 165 3.76 -3.13 8.88
CA ASP A 165 4.07 -3.59 10.21
C ASP A 165 3.53 -2.65 11.31
N GLY A 166 3.64 -1.34 11.08
CA GLY A 166 3.07 -0.31 11.95
C GLY A 166 1.54 -0.36 11.96
N ILE A 167 0.92 -0.43 10.78
CA ILE A 167 -0.54 -0.53 10.62
C ILE A 167 -1.09 -1.71 11.41
N VAL A 168 -0.51 -2.90 11.23
CA VAL A 168 -0.95 -4.12 11.94
C VAL A 168 -0.71 -3.99 13.45
N SER A 169 0.37 -3.34 13.89
CA SER A 169 0.65 -3.16 15.32
C SER A 169 -0.34 -2.22 16.00
N ILE A 170 -0.71 -1.11 15.35
CA ILE A 170 -1.71 -0.17 15.87
C ILE A 170 -3.11 -0.80 15.87
N LEU A 171 -3.49 -1.52 14.80
CA LEU A 171 -4.77 -2.26 14.80
C LEU A 171 -4.82 -3.28 15.95
N LYS A 172 -3.74 -4.04 16.19
CA LYS A 172 -3.68 -4.99 17.32
C LYS A 172 -3.89 -4.34 18.69
N MET A 173 -3.41 -3.11 18.87
CA MET A 173 -3.64 -2.32 20.09
C MET A 173 -5.11 -1.88 20.24
N LEU A 174 -5.81 -1.63 19.14
CA LEU A 174 -7.14 -1.01 19.13
C LEU A 174 -8.30 -2.03 19.04
N VAL A 175 -8.05 -3.26 18.57
CA VAL A 175 -9.09 -4.27 18.43
C VAL A 175 -9.37 -4.98 19.76
N SER A 176 -10.59 -4.83 20.27
CA SER A 176 -11.05 -5.40 21.54
C SER A 176 -12.58 -5.57 21.57
N GLY A 177 -13.11 -6.06 22.68
CA GLY A 177 -14.56 -6.21 22.89
C GLY A 177 -15.17 -7.42 22.14
N GLN A 178 -16.49 -7.57 22.27
CA GLN A 178 -17.26 -8.66 21.65
C GLN A 178 -18.70 -8.20 21.32
N GLY A 179 -19.35 -8.87 20.35
CA GLY A 179 -20.69 -8.50 19.89
C GLY A 179 -20.75 -7.01 19.50
N ARG A 180 -21.74 -6.28 20.03
CA ARG A 180 -21.88 -4.83 19.78
C ARG A 180 -20.73 -3.96 20.32
N SER A 181 -19.96 -4.46 21.29
CA SER A 181 -18.77 -3.75 21.80
C SER A 181 -17.50 -4.05 21.01
N ARG A 182 -17.57 -4.94 20.00
CA ARG A 182 -16.41 -5.29 19.18
C ARG A 182 -15.92 -4.05 18.43
N SER A 183 -14.61 -3.80 18.46
CA SER A 183 -14.00 -2.69 17.73
C SER A 183 -14.35 -2.76 16.25
N GLY A 184 -14.94 -1.68 15.75
CA GLY A 184 -15.17 -1.41 14.35
C GLY A 184 -14.09 -0.50 13.77
N VAL A 185 -13.62 -0.81 12.56
CA VAL A 185 -12.56 -0.08 11.86
C VAL A 185 -13.12 0.43 10.54
N MET A 186 -13.20 1.75 10.41
CA MET A 186 -13.65 2.44 9.20
C MET A 186 -12.54 2.47 8.16
N ILE A 187 -12.78 1.91 6.97
CA ILE A 187 -11.82 1.85 5.87
C ILE A 187 -12.44 2.36 4.56
N PRO A 188 -11.65 2.97 3.66
CA PRO A 188 -12.15 3.48 2.40
C PRO A 188 -12.52 2.34 1.46
N ILE A 189 -13.57 2.52 0.68
CA ILE A 189 -13.88 1.71 -0.49
C ILE A 189 -13.84 2.61 -1.73
N PRO A 190 -12.95 2.34 -2.71
CA PRO A 190 -11.99 1.22 -2.77
C PRO A 190 -10.85 1.30 -1.74
N GLN A 191 -10.42 0.15 -1.20
CA GLN A 191 -9.41 0.05 -0.14
C GLN A 191 -8.02 -0.36 -0.64
N TYR A 192 -6.98 -0.20 0.18
CA TYR A 192 -5.79 -1.05 0.09
C TYR A 192 -6.02 -2.36 0.88
N PRO A 193 -5.98 -3.56 0.27
CA PRO A 193 -6.47 -4.80 0.91
C PRO A 193 -5.70 -5.29 2.15
N LEU A 194 -4.61 -4.63 2.53
CA LEU A 194 -3.97 -4.90 3.82
C LEU A 194 -4.92 -4.65 4.99
N TYR A 195 -5.76 -3.60 4.90
CA TYR A 195 -6.65 -3.21 5.99
C TYR A 195 -7.72 -4.28 6.25
N SER A 196 -8.50 -4.66 5.24
CA SER A 196 -9.47 -5.77 5.36
C SER A 196 -8.83 -7.07 5.83
N ALA A 197 -7.67 -7.44 5.27
CA ALA A 197 -6.94 -8.64 5.71
C ALA A 197 -6.58 -8.58 7.20
N ALA A 198 -6.04 -7.46 7.68
CA ALA A 198 -5.68 -7.28 9.08
C ALA A 198 -6.91 -7.26 10.00
N ILE A 199 -8.01 -6.64 9.56
CA ILE A 199 -9.28 -6.61 10.28
C ILE A 199 -9.83 -8.03 10.44
N SER A 200 -9.85 -8.83 9.37
CA SER A 200 -10.28 -10.24 9.41
C SER A 200 -9.38 -11.08 10.31
N GLU A 201 -8.04 -10.95 10.19
CA GLU A 201 -7.09 -11.69 11.04
C GLU A 201 -7.35 -11.45 12.54
N MET A 202 -7.76 -10.24 12.90
CA MET A 202 -8.02 -9.82 14.27
C MET A 202 -9.49 -9.96 14.67
N GLU A 203 -10.37 -10.47 13.82
CA GLU A 203 -11.82 -10.56 14.07
C GLU A 203 -12.44 -9.17 14.42
N ALA A 204 -11.90 -8.08 13.90
CA ALA A 204 -12.54 -6.76 14.04
C ALA A 204 -13.71 -6.62 13.05
N VAL A 205 -14.57 -5.63 13.29
CA VAL A 205 -15.68 -5.34 12.36
C VAL A 205 -15.21 -4.34 11.32
N GLN A 206 -15.23 -4.72 10.05
CA GLN A 206 -14.95 -3.81 8.94
C GLN A 206 -16.14 -2.87 8.72
N ILE A 207 -15.91 -1.57 8.77
CA ILE A 207 -16.90 -0.54 8.44
C ILE A 207 -16.48 0.12 7.14
N ASN A 208 -17.29 -0.01 6.10
CA ASN A 208 -16.98 0.56 4.79
C ASN A 208 -17.52 1.99 4.71
N TYR A 209 -16.67 2.93 4.30
CA TYR A 209 -17.10 4.21 3.77
C TYR A 209 -16.68 4.34 2.30
N TYR A 210 -17.55 4.88 1.45
CA TYR A 210 -17.31 4.95 0.01
C TYR A 210 -16.69 6.28 -0.39
N LEU A 211 -15.54 6.23 -1.07
CA LEU A 211 -14.97 7.41 -1.70
C LEU A 211 -15.89 7.91 -2.83
N ASP A 212 -15.93 9.22 -3.03
CA ASP A 212 -16.78 9.84 -4.05
C ASP A 212 -16.10 9.85 -5.42
N GLU A 213 -16.40 8.84 -6.22
CA GLU A 213 -15.88 8.71 -7.58
C GLU A 213 -16.15 9.92 -8.47
N ASP A 214 -17.32 10.55 -8.34
CA ASP A 214 -17.70 11.68 -9.20
C ASP A 214 -16.99 12.98 -8.79
N ASN A 215 -16.44 13.01 -7.59
CA ASN A 215 -15.61 14.10 -7.06
C ASN A 215 -14.15 13.66 -6.84
N CYS A 216 -13.55 13.04 -7.86
CA CYS A 216 -12.12 12.66 -7.87
C CYS A 216 -11.71 11.75 -6.69
N TRP A 217 -12.58 10.85 -6.24
CA TRP A 217 -12.35 9.97 -5.09
C TRP A 217 -12.09 10.71 -3.75
N ALA A 218 -12.64 11.92 -3.62
CA ALA A 218 -12.63 12.67 -2.37
C ALA A 218 -13.33 11.90 -1.23
N LEU A 219 -12.94 12.19 0.01
CA LEU A 219 -13.71 11.77 1.17
C LEU A 219 -14.96 12.64 1.27
N ASP A 220 -16.10 12.01 1.54
CA ASP A 220 -17.38 12.70 1.79
C ASP A 220 -17.77 12.55 3.27
N ILE A 221 -17.88 13.68 3.95
CA ILE A 221 -18.21 13.73 5.38
C ILE A 221 -19.58 13.13 5.68
N ASN A 222 -20.57 13.30 4.79
CA ASN A 222 -21.90 12.76 4.99
C ASN A 222 -21.89 11.23 4.91
N GLU A 223 -21.05 10.70 4.02
CA GLU A 223 -20.82 9.27 3.87
C GLU A 223 -20.11 8.68 5.11
N LEU A 224 -19.15 9.40 5.70
CA LEU A 224 -18.52 9.00 6.97
C LEU A 224 -19.54 8.91 8.10
N HIS A 225 -20.38 9.94 8.28
CA HIS A 225 -21.45 9.91 9.28
C HIS A 225 -22.44 8.76 9.01
N ARG A 226 -22.87 8.55 7.76
CA ARG A 226 -23.78 7.44 7.40
C ARG A 226 -23.18 6.08 7.79
N ALA A 227 -21.92 5.83 7.42
CA ALA A 227 -21.23 4.58 7.71
C ALA A 227 -21.06 4.36 9.22
N TYR A 228 -20.67 5.41 9.96
CA TYR A 228 -20.52 5.37 11.41
C TYR A 228 -21.84 5.08 12.14
N GLN A 229 -22.93 5.79 11.80
CA GLN A 229 -24.22 5.60 12.45
C GLN A 229 -24.80 4.20 12.18
N ALA A 230 -24.69 3.70 10.95
CA ALA A 230 -25.12 2.34 10.63
C ALA A 230 -24.31 1.29 11.41
N ALA A 231 -22.99 1.49 11.54
CA ALA A 231 -22.12 0.55 12.23
C ALA A 231 -22.38 0.45 13.73
N LYS A 232 -22.86 1.52 14.39
CA LYS A 232 -23.19 1.53 15.82
C LYS A 232 -24.29 0.55 16.21
N GLU A 233 -25.08 0.07 15.26
CA GLU A 233 -26.12 -0.93 15.52
C GLU A 233 -25.53 -2.32 15.83
N HIS A 234 -24.31 -2.59 15.36
CA HIS A 234 -23.71 -3.93 15.38
C HIS A 234 -22.24 -3.98 15.84
N CYS A 235 -21.56 -2.85 16.04
CA CYS A 235 -20.20 -2.78 16.58
C CYS A 235 -19.93 -1.43 17.26
N HIS A 236 -18.72 -1.24 17.78
CA HIS A 236 -18.26 0.03 18.33
C HIS A 236 -17.21 0.64 17.38
N PRO A 237 -17.59 1.57 16.48
CA PRO A 237 -16.62 2.25 15.64
C PRO A 237 -15.60 2.98 16.51
N ARG A 238 -14.32 2.62 16.34
CA ARG A 238 -13.21 3.10 17.19
C ARG A 238 -12.08 3.70 16.38
N VAL A 239 -11.96 3.33 15.11
CA VAL A 239 -10.81 3.67 14.26
C VAL A 239 -11.30 4.15 12.91
N ILE A 240 -10.66 5.19 12.37
CA ILE A 240 -10.79 5.59 10.97
C ILE A 240 -9.43 5.55 10.27
N CYS A 241 -9.35 4.75 9.21
CA CYS A 241 -8.18 4.66 8.36
C CYS A 241 -8.35 5.55 7.14
N ILE A 242 -7.38 6.43 6.87
CA ILE A 242 -7.32 7.26 5.68
C ILE A 242 -6.06 6.91 4.88
N ILE A 243 -6.16 6.85 3.56
CA ILE A 243 -5.03 6.58 2.66
C ILE A 243 -4.84 7.81 1.77
N ASN A 244 -3.76 8.57 1.97
CA ASN A 244 -3.51 9.82 1.28
C ASN A 244 -2.02 10.05 0.99
N PRO A 245 -1.57 10.14 -0.28
CA PRO A 245 -2.33 9.88 -1.52
C PRO A 245 -2.89 8.46 -1.61
N GLY A 246 -4.04 8.31 -2.27
CA GLY A 246 -4.84 7.07 -2.20
C GLY A 246 -4.35 5.92 -3.08
N ASN A 247 -4.60 4.70 -2.61
CA ASN A 247 -4.40 3.44 -3.33
C ASN A 247 -5.65 2.59 -3.15
N PRO A 248 -6.36 2.21 -4.23
CA PRO A 248 -5.90 2.17 -5.63
C PRO A 248 -6.18 3.44 -6.47
N THR A 249 -6.82 4.44 -5.87
CA THR A 249 -7.53 5.51 -6.57
C THR A 249 -6.67 6.68 -7.06
N GLY A 250 -5.47 6.88 -6.51
CA GLY A 250 -4.51 7.87 -7.01
C GLY A 250 -4.86 9.33 -6.72
N GLN A 251 -5.87 9.59 -5.89
CA GLN A 251 -6.27 10.93 -5.48
C GLN A 251 -5.36 11.50 -4.39
N VAL A 252 -5.36 12.83 -4.26
CA VAL A 252 -4.71 13.58 -3.18
C VAL A 252 -5.76 14.43 -2.50
N GLN A 253 -5.97 14.22 -1.21
CA GLN A 253 -6.99 14.93 -0.44
C GLN A 253 -6.60 16.39 -0.23
N SER A 254 -7.59 17.29 -0.37
CA SER A 254 -7.38 18.71 -0.07
C SER A 254 -7.22 18.94 1.44
N LYS A 255 -6.54 20.03 1.82
CA LYS A 255 -6.42 20.42 3.23
C LYS A 255 -7.78 20.51 3.93
N LYS A 256 -8.77 21.14 3.28
CA LYS A 256 -10.13 21.29 3.83
C LYS A 256 -10.79 19.94 4.12
N CYS A 257 -10.65 18.99 3.20
CA CYS A 257 -11.17 17.65 3.38
C CYS A 257 -10.51 16.94 4.58
N ILE A 258 -9.20 17.11 4.77
CA ILE A 258 -8.47 16.58 5.94
C ILE A 258 -8.99 17.23 7.24
N GLU A 259 -9.22 18.55 7.26
CA GLU A 259 -9.80 19.26 8.41
C GLU A 259 -11.18 18.72 8.77
N GLU A 260 -12.05 18.50 7.78
CA GLU A 260 -13.40 17.94 7.99
C GLU A 260 -13.34 16.52 8.58
N VAL A 261 -12.42 15.68 8.12
CA VAL A 261 -12.22 14.32 8.67
C VAL A 261 -11.64 14.33 10.08
N LEU A 262 -10.69 15.22 10.37
CA LEU A 262 -10.14 15.37 11.72
C LEU A 262 -11.19 15.90 12.70
N HIS A 263 -12.05 16.82 12.26
CA HIS A 263 -13.17 17.30 13.06
C HIS A 263 -14.16 16.17 13.36
N PHE A 264 -14.52 15.37 12.35
CA PHE A 264 -15.33 14.17 12.54
C PHE A 264 -14.74 13.18 13.55
N ALA A 265 -13.43 12.91 13.43
CA ALA A 265 -12.74 12.01 14.34
C ALA A 265 -12.72 12.54 15.78
N TYR A 266 -12.59 13.85 15.95
CA TYR A 266 -12.72 14.53 17.24
C TYR A 266 -14.13 14.38 17.83
N GLU A 267 -15.17 14.69 17.06
CA GLU A 267 -16.57 14.61 17.53
C GLU A 267 -16.98 13.18 17.92
N GLU A 268 -16.56 12.19 17.14
CA GLU A 268 -16.95 10.80 17.32
C GLU A 268 -15.95 9.95 18.12
N ASN A 269 -14.90 10.58 18.65
CA ASN A 269 -13.83 9.98 19.45
C ASN A 269 -13.16 8.77 18.75
N LEU A 270 -12.74 8.99 17.50
CA LEU A 270 -12.10 7.97 16.66
C LEU A 270 -10.57 8.11 16.68
N PHE A 271 -9.88 6.98 16.79
CA PHE A 271 -8.44 6.91 16.53
C PHE A 271 -8.18 7.05 15.03
N VAL A 272 -7.36 8.02 14.64
CA VAL A 272 -7.04 8.29 13.23
C VAL A 272 -5.79 7.52 12.81
N MET A 273 -5.90 6.73 11.76
CA MET A 273 -4.77 6.07 11.10
C MET A 273 -4.54 6.70 9.72
N SER A 274 -3.48 7.51 9.58
CA SER A 274 -3.14 8.19 8.32
C SER A 274 -2.02 7.47 7.56
N ASP A 275 -2.37 6.78 6.47
CA ASP A 275 -1.43 6.08 5.59
C ASP A 275 -0.89 7.02 4.52
N GLU A 276 0.31 7.57 4.78
CA GLU A 276 0.96 8.63 4.01
C GLU A 276 2.19 8.10 3.24
N VAL A 277 2.19 6.81 2.89
CA VAL A 277 3.32 6.17 2.21
C VAL A 277 3.63 6.76 0.84
N TYR A 278 2.68 7.45 0.21
CA TYR A 278 2.81 8.06 -1.11
C TYR A 278 3.06 9.58 -1.07
N GLN A 279 3.43 10.16 0.08
CA GLN A 279 3.50 11.62 0.25
C GLN A 279 4.42 12.37 -0.74
N ASP A 280 5.50 11.76 -1.23
CA ASP A 280 6.36 12.33 -2.26
C ASP A 280 5.81 12.18 -3.70
N ASN A 281 4.81 11.32 -3.92
CA ASN A 281 4.19 11.05 -5.21
C ASN A 281 2.95 11.94 -5.40
N VAL A 282 3.16 13.23 -5.65
CA VAL A 282 2.09 14.17 -6.04
C VAL A 282 2.46 14.79 -7.38
N TYR A 283 1.56 14.67 -8.35
CA TYR A 283 1.82 15.00 -9.76
C TYR A 283 0.97 16.16 -10.25
N SER A 284 -0.30 16.22 -9.82
CA SER A 284 -1.20 17.26 -10.28
C SER A 284 -0.72 18.63 -9.78
N PRO A 285 -0.64 19.65 -10.64
CA PRO A 285 -0.20 20.99 -10.25
C PRO A 285 -1.17 21.66 -9.26
N ASP A 286 -2.43 21.22 -9.23
CA ASP A 286 -3.48 21.74 -8.35
C ASP A 286 -3.51 21.05 -6.98
N CYS A 287 -2.66 20.04 -6.77
CA CYS A 287 -2.62 19.23 -5.56
C CYS A 287 -1.32 19.44 -4.79
N GLN A 288 -1.42 19.40 -3.47
CA GLN A 288 -0.28 19.37 -2.56
C GLN A 288 -0.52 18.31 -1.49
N PHE A 289 0.53 17.60 -1.09
CA PHE A 289 0.46 16.75 0.10
C PHE A 289 0.37 17.62 1.36
N HIS A 290 -0.64 17.34 2.18
CA HIS A 290 -0.79 17.86 3.52
C HIS A 290 -0.80 16.68 4.48
N SER A 291 0.13 16.65 5.43
CA SER A 291 0.13 15.61 6.47
C SER A 291 -1.03 15.83 7.44
N PHE A 292 -1.62 14.74 7.92
CA PHE A 292 -2.67 14.80 8.94
C PHE A 292 -2.14 15.46 10.21
N LYS A 293 -0.88 15.20 10.60
CA LYS A 293 -0.21 15.86 11.72
C LYS A 293 -0.22 17.38 11.59
N LYS A 294 0.20 17.91 10.44
CA LYS A 294 0.25 19.34 10.23
C LYS A 294 -1.12 19.97 10.32
N VAL A 295 -2.11 19.39 9.65
CA VAL A 295 -3.48 19.92 9.65
C VAL A 295 -4.07 19.87 11.06
N LEU A 296 -3.88 18.77 11.78
CA LEU A 296 -4.32 18.61 13.16
C LEU A 296 -3.70 19.67 14.09
N TYR A 297 -2.42 19.96 13.94
CA TYR A 297 -1.74 21.03 14.69
C TYR A 297 -2.30 22.42 14.34
N GLU A 298 -2.54 22.70 13.06
CA GLU A 298 -3.10 23.97 12.57
C GLU A 298 -4.55 24.20 13.02
N MET A 299 -5.32 23.15 13.32
CA MET A 299 -6.66 23.24 13.90
C MET A 299 -6.68 23.72 15.36
N GLY A 300 -5.51 23.78 16.02
CA GLY A 300 -5.34 24.34 17.35
C GLY A 300 -5.34 23.31 18.48
N PRO A 301 -5.04 23.75 19.72
CA PRO A 301 -4.75 22.88 20.85
C PRO A 301 -5.93 22.03 21.31
N GLU A 302 -7.17 22.46 21.05
CA GLU A 302 -8.37 21.66 21.34
C GLU A 302 -8.36 20.33 20.58
N TYR A 303 -7.98 20.36 19.30
CA TYR A 303 -7.86 19.16 18.47
C TYR A 303 -6.51 18.48 18.65
N PHE A 304 -5.42 19.25 18.57
CA PHE A 304 -4.06 18.71 18.56
C PHE A 304 -3.70 17.97 19.86
N ASN A 305 -4.26 18.33 21.01
CA ASN A 305 -3.97 17.65 22.27
C ASN A 305 -4.95 16.51 22.58
N THR A 306 -5.94 16.24 21.72
CA THR A 306 -7.02 15.28 22.02
C THR A 306 -7.14 14.17 20.98
N VAL A 307 -7.06 14.47 19.69
CA VAL A 307 -7.24 13.46 18.63
C VAL A 307 -6.04 12.51 18.61
N GLU A 308 -6.28 11.23 18.87
CA GLU A 308 -5.28 10.18 18.73
C GLU A 308 -4.97 9.94 17.25
N LEU A 309 -3.69 10.01 16.87
CA LEU A 309 -3.25 9.91 15.47
C LEU A 309 -2.03 9.00 15.35
N ALA A 310 -2.08 8.04 14.42
CA ALA A 310 -0.89 7.34 13.91
C ALA A 310 -0.69 7.65 12.42
N SER A 311 0.42 8.29 12.08
CA SER A 311 0.82 8.56 10.69
C SER A 311 1.89 7.58 10.22
N PHE A 312 1.71 6.96 9.06
CA PHE A 312 2.60 5.90 8.55
C PHE A 312 3.40 6.35 7.32
N HIS A 313 4.69 6.03 7.30
CA HIS A 313 5.55 6.21 6.13
C HIS A 313 6.42 4.98 5.85
N SER A 314 6.99 4.91 4.64
CA SER A 314 7.65 3.69 4.13
C SER A 314 8.77 4.01 3.14
N THR A 315 9.84 3.21 3.17
CA THR A 315 10.91 3.26 2.16
C THR A 315 10.46 2.71 0.81
N SER A 316 9.30 2.04 0.74
CA SER A 316 8.92 1.21 -0.39
C SER A 316 8.38 1.97 -1.60
N LYS A 317 7.91 3.20 -1.40
CA LYS A 317 7.16 3.97 -2.41
C LYS A 317 7.92 5.26 -2.75
N GLY A 318 7.34 6.17 -3.54
CA GLY A 318 8.05 7.39 -3.88
C GLY A 318 9.14 7.21 -4.92
N TYR A 319 9.98 8.23 -4.99
CA TYR A 319 11.17 8.25 -5.83
C TYR A 319 12.25 7.27 -5.33
N SER A 320 12.22 6.87 -4.06
CA SER A 320 13.13 5.87 -3.50
C SER A 320 12.76 4.46 -3.98
N GLY A 321 11.50 4.05 -3.83
CA GLY A 321 11.00 2.78 -4.40
C GLY A 321 11.61 1.50 -3.80
N GLU A 322 12.23 1.61 -2.62
CA GLU A 322 13.08 0.59 -1.98
C GLU A 322 12.24 -0.48 -1.24
N CYS A 323 11.35 -1.16 -1.98
CA CYS A 323 10.40 -2.15 -1.46
C CYS A 323 11.07 -3.30 -0.69
N GLY A 324 12.24 -3.75 -1.16
CA GLY A 324 12.94 -4.91 -0.63
C GLY A 324 13.66 -4.68 0.70
N PHE A 325 14.03 -3.43 1.02
CA PHE A 325 14.69 -3.09 2.28
C PHE A 325 13.76 -3.10 3.48
N ARG A 326 12.43 -3.06 3.26
CA ARG A 326 11.40 -3.17 4.30
C ARG A 326 11.58 -2.14 5.43
N GLY A 327 11.97 -0.91 5.12
CA GLY A 327 12.00 0.19 6.09
C GLY A 327 10.67 0.94 6.16
N GLY A 328 10.33 1.44 7.34
CA GLY A 328 9.13 2.24 7.59
C GLY A 328 9.22 2.93 8.94
N TYR A 329 8.32 3.89 9.18
CA TYR A 329 8.08 4.42 10.51
C TYR A 329 6.61 4.72 10.71
N MET A 330 6.21 4.84 11.97
CA MET A 330 4.99 5.52 12.37
C MET A 330 5.31 6.58 13.42
N GLU A 331 4.64 7.73 13.31
CA GLU A 331 4.56 8.73 14.38
C GLU A 331 3.21 8.57 15.06
N VAL A 332 3.19 8.47 16.40
CA VAL A 332 1.96 8.29 17.16
C VAL A 332 1.78 9.40 18.18
N LEU A 333 0.67 10.14 18.08
CA LEU A 333 0.35 11.30 18.92
C LEU A 333 -0.79 10.98 19.88
N ASN A 334 -0.78 11.67 21.02
CA ASN A 334 -1.85 11.70 22.03
C ASN A 334 -2.25 10.35 22.64
N LEU A 335 -1.39 9.34 22.56
CA LEU A 335 -1.56 8.13 23.36
C LEU A 335 -1.35 8.42 24.84
N ASP A 336 -2.23 7.86 25.67
CA ASP A 336 -1.99 7.74 27.11
C ASP A 336 -0.63 7.05 27.38
N LEU A 337 0.06 7.49 28.44
CA LEU A 337 1.42 7.02 28.76
C LEU A 337 1.48 5.52 29.06
N GLU A 338 0.47 4.96 29.72
CA GLU A 338 0.42 3.52 30.01
C GLU A 338 0.12 2.71 28.73
N VAL A 339 -0.70 3.26 27.84
CA VAL A 339 -0.96 2.67 26.51
C VAL A 339 0.29 2.71 25.64
N LYS A 340 1.04 3.83 25.65
CA LYS A 340 2.33 3.96 24.97
C LYS A 340 3.33 2.91 25.46
N ALA A 341 3.35 2.60 26.76
CA ALA A 341 4.18 1.53 27.31
C ALA A 341 3.76 0.14 26.80
N GLN A 342 2.46 -0.13 26.62
CA GLN A 342 2.00 -1.39 26.00
C GLN A 342 2.40 -1.49 24.53
N LEU A 343 2.39 -0.38 23.78
CA LEU A 343 2.90 -0.36 22.41
C LEU A 343 4.39 -0.74 22.36
N VAL A 344 5.21 -0.16 23.24
CA VAL A 344 6.64 -0.51 23.34
C VAL A 344 6.83 -1.98 23.66
N LYS A 345 6.05 -2.52 24.62
CA LYS A 345 6.06 -3.95 24.96
C LYS A 345 5.65 -4.82 23.77
N LEU A 346 4.64 -4.43 23.00
CA LEU A 346 4.20 -5.15 21.81
C LEU A 346 5.29 -5.18 20.74
N LEU A 347 6.03 -4.09 20.56
CA LEU A 347 7.13 -4.03 19.60
C LEU A 347 8.35 -4.85 20.09
N SER A 348 8.61 -4.87 21.40
CA SER A 348 9.80 -5.54 21.96
C SER A 348 9.77 -7.05 21.84
N VAL A 349 8.60 -7.69 21.78
CA VAL A 349 8.50 -9.15 21.55
C VAL A 349 9.05 -9.57 20.18
N ARG A 350 9.25 -8.60 19.27
CA ARG A 350 9.82 -8.80 17.93
C ARG A 350 11.25 -8.32 17.80
N LEU A 351 11.88 -7.95 18.93
CA LEU A 351 13.21 -7.37 19.02
C LEU A 351 13.26 -5.98 18.40
N CYS A 352 13.50 -5.87 17.08
CA CYS A 352 13.53 -4.63 16.33
C CYS A 352 13.34 -4.87 14.82
N PRO A 353 12.99 -3.86 14.01
CA PRO A 353 13.04 -3.94 12.56
C PRO A 353 14.49 -4.18 12.07
N PRO A 354 14.70 -4.83 10.91
CA PRO A 354 16.03 -4.97 10.32
C PRO A 354 16.73 -3.61 10.15
N VAL A 355 17.94 -3.47 10.68
CA VAL A 355 18.66 -2.17 10.73
C VAL A 355 19.01 -1.65 9.34
N SER A 356 19.15 -2.52 8.33
CA SER A 356 19.30 -2.09 6.93
C SER A 356 18.08 -1.33 6.40
N GLY A 357 16.86 -1.71 6.80
CA GLY A 357 15.64 -0.97 6.49
C GLY A 357 15.56 0.37 7.25
N GLN A 358 16.07 0.40 8.48
CA GLN A 358 16.21 1.64 9.26
C GLN A 358 17.22 2.60 8.60
N ALA A 359 18.37 2.10 8.16
CA ALA A 359 19.38 2.88 7.43
C ALA A 359 18.85 3.42 6.10
N ALA A 360 18.06 2.63 5.36
CA ALA A 360 17.40 3.12 4.15
C ALA A 360 16.38 4.24 4.46
N MET A 361 15.67 4.16 5.60
CA MET A 361 14.77 5.22 6.05
C MET A 361 15.54 6.50 6.40
N ASP A 362 16.66 6.38 7.11
CA ASP A 362 17.54 7.51 7.46
C ASP A 362 17.90 8.34 6.22
N VAL A 363 18.31 7.70 5.13
CA VAL A 363 18.65 8.43 3.89
C VAL A 363 17.45 9.14 3.25
N ILE A 364 16.25 8.58 3.37
CA ILE A 364 15.03 9.20 2.82
C ILE A 364 14.67 10.47 3.61
N VAL A 365 14.82 10.43 4.93
CA VAL A 365 14.47 11.56 5.81
C VAL A 365 15.61 12.56 5.98
N ASN A 366 16.85 12.14 5.72
CA ASN A 366 18.06 12.95 5.78
C ASN A 366 18.83 12.93 4.43
N PRO A 367 18.21 13.43 3.34
CA PRO A 367 18.84 13.48 2.03
C PRO A 367 20.05 14.43 2.02
N PRO A 368 20.90 14.38 0.98
CA PRO A 368 21.98 15.35 0.84
C PRO A 368 21.46 16.79 0.82
N LEU A 369 22.20 17.71 1.42
CA LEU A 369 21.93 19.15 1.49
C LEU A 369 22.61 19.91 0.35
N PRO A 370 22.17 21.13 -0.03
CA PRO A 370 22.69 21.85 -1.19
C PRO A 370 24.22 22.05 -1.28
N HIS A 371 24.91 22.05 -0.14
CA HIS A 371 26.36 22.21 -0.06
C HIS A 371 27.13 20.87 -0.06
N GLU A 372 26.44 19.73 -0.03
CA GLU A 372 27.02 18.40 0.01
C GLU A 372 27.27 17.83 -1.41
N PRO A 373 28.34 17.05 -1.61
CA PRO A 373 28.77 16.62 -2.95
C PRO A 373 27.74 15.75 -3.69
N SER A 374 26.91 14.99 -2.99
CA SER A 374 25.91 14.11 -3.60
C SER A 374 24.61 14.83 -3.98
N TYR A 375 24.41 16.08 -3.57
CA TYR A 375 23.15 16.82 -3.74
C TYR A 375 22.68 16.91 -5.19
N LEU A 376 23.55 17.35 -6.09
CA LEU A 376 23.17 17.58 -7.49
C LEU A 376 22.74 16.28 -8.16
N GLN A 377 23.45 15.17 -7.89
CA GLN A 377 23.08 13.86 -8.43
C GLN A 377 21.77 13.36 -7.82
N PHE A 378 21.63 13.40 -6.50
CA PHE A 378 20.42 12.97 -5.80
C PHE A 378 19.19 13.74 -6.29
N HIS A 379 19.29 15.07 -6.39
CA HIS A 379 18.19 15.92 -6.85
C HIS A 379 17.82 15.64 -8.31
N LYS A 380 18.82 15.39 -9.18
CA LYS A 380 18.59 15.00 -10.58
C LYS A 380 17.87 13.65 -10.68
N GLU A 381 18.29 12.65 -9.90
CA GLU A 381 17.67 11.32 -9.86
C GLU A 381 16.23 11.40 -9.33
N LYS A 382 16.02 12.05 -8.19
CA LYS A 382 14.68 12.26 -7.60
C LYS A 382 13.74 12.96 -8.59
N SER A 383 14.18 14.06 -9.18
CA SER A 383 13.38 14.84 -10.13
C SER A 383 13.08 14.07 -11.41
N ALA A 384 14.03 13.29 -11.92
CA ALA A 384 13.81 12.45 -13.10
C ALA A 384 12.75 11.36 -12.83
N VAL A 385 12.80 10.72 -11.66
CA VAL A 385 11.81 9.70 -11.28
C VAL A 385 10.42 10.32 -11.12
N LEU A 386 10.29 11.41 -10.36
CA LEU A 386 9.00 12.07 -10.15
C LEU A 386 8.41 12.65 -11.44
N GLY A 387 9.25 13.26 -12.28
CA GLY A 387 8.84 13.77 -13.59
C GLY A 387 8.33 12.66 -14.52
N ALA A 388 9.04 11.53 -14.58
CA ALA A 388 8.60 10.38 -15.37
C ALA A 388 7.30 9.76 -14.84
N LEU A 389 7.09 9.74 -13.52
CA LEU A 389 5.83 9.27 -12.94
C LEU A 389 4.67 10.23 -13.27
N ALA A 390 4.88 11.55 -13.18
CA ALA A 390 3.88 12.54 -13.55
C ALA A 390 3.48 12.45 -15.04
N GLU A 391 4.44 12.32 -15.95
CA GLU A 391 4.18 12.13 -17.39
C GLU A 391 3.33 10.87 -17.63
N LYS A 392 3.70 9.75 -16.99
CA LYS A 392 2.98 8.49 -17.12
C LYS A 392 1.58 8.52 -16.49
N ALA A 393 1.40 9.24 -15.39
CA ALA A 393 0.10 9.46 -14.77
C ALA A 393 -0.84 10.19 -15.74
N GLN A 394 -0.40 11.33 -16.29
CA GLN A 394 -1.15 12.11 -17.27
C GLN A 394 -1.46 11.30 -18.54
N MET A 395 -0.47 10.58 -19.08
CA MET A 395 -0.64 9.74 -20.25
C MET A 395 -1.68 8.62 -20.04
N THR A 396 -1.65 7.98 -18.86
CA THR A 396 -2.59 6.91 -18.52
C THR A 396 -4.03 7.43 -18.48
N GLU A 397 -4.26 8.53 -17.77
CA GLU A 397 -5.56 9.20 -17.69
C GLU A 397 -6.07 9.58 -19.09
N GLN A 398 -5.26 10.30 -19.86
CA GLN A 398 -5.64 10.78 -21.20
C GLN A 398 -6.02 9.63 -22.12
N ILE A 399 -5.16 8.59 -22.22
CA ILE A 399 -5.40 7.48 -23.14
C ILE A 399 -6.63 6.69 -22.71
N LEU A 400 -6.77 6.35 -21.43
CA LEU A 400 -7.93 5.57 -20.95
C LEU A 400 -9.26 6.30 -21.19
N ASN A 401 -9.28 7.63 -21.02
CA ASN A 401 -10.47 8.44 -21.29
C ASN A 401 -10.80 8.58 -22.79
N THR A 402 -9.91 8.18 -23.71
CA THR A 402 -10.26 8.04 -25.14
C THR A 402 -10.92 6.70 -25.47
N VAL A 403 -10.90 5.73 -24.56
CA VAL A 403 -11.43 4.37 -24.80
C VAL A 403 -12.93 4.35 -24.50
N PRO A 404 -13.80 4.03 -25.48
CA PRO A 404 -15.24 3.99 -25.25
C PRO A 404 -15.60 3.02 -24.11
N GLY A 405 -16.41 3.49 -23.16
CA GLY A 405 -16.87 2.68 -22.03
C GLY A 405 -15.93 2.65 -20.82
N ILE A 406 -14.77 3.32 -20.89
CA ILE A 406 -13.85 3.52 -19.77
C ILE A 406 -13.90 5.00 -19.32
N LYS A 407 -14.03 5.23 -18.02
CA LYS A 407 -13.84 6.53 -17.37
C LYS A 407 -12.69 6.39 -16.37
N CYS A 408 -11.72 7.28 -16.44
CA CYS A 408 -10.59 7.32 -15.51
C CYS A 408 -10.52 8.69 -14.85
N ASN A 409 -10.61 8.71 -13.52
CA ASN A 409 -10.34 9.92 -12.75
C ASN A 409 -8.86 10.35 -12.88
N PRO A 410 -8.55 11.62 -12.61
CA PRO A 410 -7.18 12.10 -12.61
C PRO A 410 -6.29 11.34 -11.64
N VAL A 411 -5.10 10.96 -12.11
CA VAL A 411 -4.07 10.33 -11.26
C VAL A 411 -3.25 11.43 -10.62
N GLN A 412 -3.77 12.00 -9.53
CA GLN A 412 -3.17 13.14 -8.84
C GLN A 412 -1.88 12.78 -8.09
N GLY A 413 -1.74 11.52 -7.67
CA GLY A 413 -0.60 11.01 -6.92
C GLY A 413 -0.49 9.48 -6.87
N ALA A 414 0.29 8.98 -5.92
CA ALA A 414 0.59 7.55 -5.75
C ALA A 414 1.17 6.90 -7.03
N MET A 415 0.79 5.67 -7.37
CA MET A 415 1.34 4.97 -8.56
C MET A 415 0.26 4.22 -9.35
N TYR A 416 -1.01 4.55 -9.13
CA TYR A 416 -2.12 3.74 -9.63
C TYR A 416 -3.21 4.59 -10.25
N ALA A 417 -3.85 4.02 -11.26
CA ALA A 417 -5.14 4.45 -11.75
C ALA A 417 -6.19 3.38 -11.41
N PHE A 418 -7.43 3.82 -11.18
CA PHE A 418 -8.57 2.95 -10.91
C PHE A 418 -9.75 3.25 -11.84
N PRO A 419 -9.59 3.02 -13.16
CA PRO A 419 -10.63 3.27 -14.14
C PRO A 419 -11.88 2.42 -13.92
N GLN A 420 -13.03 3.06 -14.14
CA GLN A 420 -14.35 2.47 -14.14
C GLN A 420 -14.76 2.03 -15.54
N LYS A 421 -15.53 0.94 -15.60
CA LYS A 421 -16.20 0.48 -16.81
C LYS A 421 -17.70 0.66 -16.68
N LEU A 422 -18.32 1.24 -17.69
CA LEU A 422 -19.73 1.58 -17.66
C LEU A 422 -20.67 0.40 -17.94
N PHE A 423 -20.20 -0.71 -18.50
CA PHE A 423 -21.13 -1.76 -18.93
C PHE A 423 -20.57 -3.18 -18.99
N PHE A 424 -21.31 -4.11 -18.38
CA PHE A 424 -21.21 -5.56 -18.61
C PHE A 424 -22.60 -6.08 -18.94
N LYS A 425 -22.75 -6.77 -20.07
CA LYS A 425 -23.90 -7.65 -20.30
C LYS A 425 -23.67 -8.98 -19.56
N CYS A 426 -24.75 -9.66 -19.16
CA CYS A 426 -24.71 -10.96 -18.49
C CYS A 426 -24.14 -10.96 -17.05
N VAL A 427 -24.28 -9.85 -16.31
CA VAL A 427 -23.89 -9.77 -14.88
C VAL A 427 -24.56 -10.88 -14.06
N SER A 428 -25.85 -11.14 -14.30
CA SER A 428 -26.64 -12.17 -13.59
C SER A 428 -26.10 -13.59 -13.81
N LEU A 429 -25.67 -13.91 -15.05
CA LEU A 429 -25.07 -15.21 -15.36
C LEU A 429 -23.72 -15.37 -14.65
N LEU A 430 -22.86 -14.35 -14.69
CA LEU A 430 -21.55 -14.38 -14.04
C LEU A 430 -21.67 -14.51 -12.52
N GLN A 431 -22.62 -13.78 -11.92
CA GLN A 431 -22.97 -13.90 -10.50
C GLN A 431 -23.42 -15.32 -10.14
N SER A 432 -24.24 -15.98 -10.98
CA SER A 432 -24.66 -17.37 -10.76
C SER A 432 -23.50 -18.38 -10.78
N LEU A 433 -22.39 -18.03 -11.42
CA LEU A 433 -21.16 -18.83 -11.48
C LEU A 433 -20.13 -18.46 -10.40
N GLY A 434 -20.45 -17.49 -9.54
CA GLY A 434 -19.54 -16.99 -8.51
C GLY A 434 -18.34 -16.21 -9.06
N ILE A 435 -18.44 -15.64 -10.27
CA ILE A 435 -17.38 -14.88 -10.91
C ILE A 435 -17.80 -13.41 -11.00
N SER A 436 -17.00 -12.50 -10.44
CA SER A 436 -17.27 -11.07 -10.60
C SER A 436 -16.96 -10.62 -12.03
N PRO A 437 -17.74 -9.67 -12.61
CA PRO A 437 -17.52 -9.21 -13.98
C PRO A 437 -16.12 -8.66 -14.26
N ASP A 438 -15.55 -7.93 -13.31
CA ASP A 438 -14.19 -7.40 -13.41
C ASP A 438 -13.10 -8.47 -13.34
N MET A 439 -13.29 -9.55 -12.57
CA MET A 439 -12.39 -10.71 -12.52
C MET A 439 -12.37 -11.39 -13.88
N MET A 440 -13.53 -11.65 -14.47
CA MET A 440 -13.64 -12.24 -15.81
C MET A 440 -12.92 -11.39 -16.85
N TYR A 441 -13.16 -10.07 -16.83
CA TYR A 441 -12.47 -9.14 -17.73
C TYR A 441 -10.95 -9.21 -17.58
N CYS A 442 -10.44 -9.12 -16.35
CA CYS A 442 -9.00 -9.09 -16.09
C CYS A 442 -8.33 -10.42 -16.46
N LEU A 443 -9.02 -11.54 -16.24
CA LEU A 443 -8.54 -12.86 -16.65
C LEU A 443 -8.47 -12.98 -18.18
N ARG A 444 -9.52 -12.58 -18.91
CA ARG A 444 -9.50 -12.58 -20.38
C ARG A 444 -8.43 -11.66 -20.95
N LEU A 445 -8.28 -10.47 -20.39
CA LEU A 445 -7.22 -9.55 -20.78
C LEU A 445 -5.84 -10.21 -20.64
N LEU A 446 -5.58 -10.86 -19.50
CA LEU A 446 -4.33 -11.60 -19.27
C LEU A 446 -4.13 -12.72 -20.31
N GLU A 447 -5.15 -13.53 -20.55
CA GLU A 447 -5.05 -14.68 -21.46
C GLU A 447 -4.87 -14.29 -22.93
N GLU A 448 -5.38 -13.13 -23.35
CA GLU A 448 -5.31 -12.66 -24.74
C GLU A 448 -4.12 -11.73 -25.01
N THR A 449 -3.66 -10.97 -24.01
CA THR A 449 -2.68 -9.90 -24.22
C THR A 449 -1.40 -10.04 -23.39
N GLY A 450 -1.41 -10.87 -22.35
CA GLY A 450 -0.34 -10.99 -21.37
C GLY A 450 -0.35 -9.88 -20.32
N ILE A 451 -1.33 -8.98 -20.32
CA ILE A 451 -1.40 -7.87 -19.36
C ILE A 451 -2.05 -8.34 -18.06
N CYS A 452 -1.30 -8.26 -16.95
CA CYS A 452 -1.77 -8.64 -15.63
C CYS A 452 -2.22 -7.39 -14.85
N LEU A 453 -3.53 -7.27 -14.60
CA LEU A 453 -4.17 -6.22 -13.80
C LEU A 453 -4.79 -6.81 -12.53
N VAL A 454 -5.26 -5.95 -11.61
CA VAL A 454 -6.04 -6.41 -10.44
C VAL A 454 -7.49 -5.94 -10.58
N PRO A 455 -8.49 -6.84 -10.48
CA PRO A 455 -9.90 -6.48 -10.62
C PRO A 455 -10.37 -5.62 -9.44
N GLY A 456 -11.36 -4.75 -9.68
CA GLY A 456 -11.91 -3.82 -8.70
C GLY A 456 -12.51 -4.50 -7.48
N SER A 457 -13.13 -5.67 -7.67
CA SER A 457 -13.63 -6.57 -6.63
C SER A 457 -12.59 -6.92 -5.56
N GLY A 458 -11.29 -6.92 -5.92
CA GLY A 458 -10.21 -7.12 -4.97
C GLY A 458 -9.95 -5.96 -4.00
N PHE A 459 -10.54 -4.80 -4.25
CA PHE A 459 -10.41 -3.57 -3.46
C PHE A 459 -11.76 -3.13 -2.86
N GLY A 460 -12.85 -3.83 -3.18
CA GLY A 460 -14.20 -3.32 -2.96
C GLY A 460 -14.52 -2.14 -3.90
N GLN A 461 -15.80 -1.97 -4.18
CA GLN A 461 -16.34 -0.88 -5.00
C GLN A 461 -17.84 -0.71 -4.70
N ARG A 462 -18.45 0.38 -5.16
CA ARG A 462 -19.91 0.56 -5.05
C ARG A 462 -20.62 -0.55 -5.84
N GLU A 463 -21.75 -1.04 -5.33
CA GLU A 463 -22.54 -2.04 -6.03
C GLU A 463 -22.96 -1.53 -7.42
N GLY A 464 -22.91 -2.42 -8.42
CA GLY A 464 -23.21 -2.06 -9.81
C GLY A 464 -22.07 -1.37 -10.57
N THR A 465 -20.97 -1.00 -9.90
CA THR A 465 -19.76 -0.45 -10.53
C THR A 465 -18.67 -1.50 -10.67
N TYR A 466 -17.81 -1.36 -11.69
CA TYR A 466 -16.75 -2.32 -11.97
C TYR A 466 -15.47 -1.63 -12.41
N HIS A 467 -14.37 -1.98 -11.75
CA HIS A 467 -13.09 -1.31 -11.96
C HIS A 467 -11.96 -2.31 -12.20
N PHE A 468 -10.78 -1.78 -12.47
CA PHE A 468 -9.52 -2.51 -12.32
C PHE A 468 -8.44 -1.54 -11.88
N ARG A 469 -7.49 -2.00 -11.08
CA ARG A 469 -6.28 -1.23 -10.79
C ARG A 469 -5.21 -1.54 -11.82
N MET A 470 -4.55 -0.50 -12.30
CA MET A 470 -3.28 -0.61 -13.02
C MET A 470 -2.22 0.29 -12.40
N THR A 471 -0.96 -0.09 -12.56
CA THR A 471 0.19 0.72 -12.14
C THR A 471 0.74 1.55 -13.29
N ILE A 472 1.17 2.77 -12.99
CA ILE A 472 1.89 3.66 -13.94
C ILE A 472 3.40 3.38 -13.95
N LEU A 473 3.86 2.36 -13.21
CA LEU A 473 5.28 2.06 -13.05
C LEU A 473 6.04 1.57 -14.29
N PRO A 474 5.46 0.85 -15.29
CA PRO A 474 6.21 0.44 -16.46
C PRO A 474 6.97 1.60 -17.12
N THR A 475 8.03 1.32 -17.87
CA THR A 475 8.70 2.36 -18.67
C THR A 475 7.69 3.01 -19.61
N THR A 476 7.94 4.27 -20.01
CA THR A 476 7.00 5.01 -20.86
C THR A 476 6.67 4.27 -22.15
N GLU A 477 7.65 3.63 -22.77
CA GLU A 477 7.48 2.82 -23.98
C GLU A 477 6.60 1.60 -23.72
N LYS A 478 6.86 0.89 -22.61
CA LYS A 478 6.11 -0.31 -22.24
C LYS A 478 4.68 0.01 -21.80
N LEU A 479 4.47 1.17 -21.18
CA LEU A 479 3.17 1.68 -20.79
C LEU A 479 2.31 2.04 -22.01
N LYS A 480 2.88 2.69 -23.03
CA LYS A 480 2.18 2.96 -24.30
C LYS A 480 1.67 1.68 -24.94
N VAL A 481 2.55 0.68 -25.09
CA VAL A 481 2.19 -0.63 -25.64
C VAL A 481 1.11 -1.31 -24.80
N LEU A 482 1.21 -1.23 -23.47
CA LEU A 482 0.19 -1.77 -22.57
C LEU A 482 -1.17 -1.11 -22.81
N LEU A 483 -1.23 0.22 -22.86
CA LEU A 483 -2.46 0.98 -23.01
C LEU A 483 -3.10 0.76 -24.38
N GLU A 484 -2.31 0.66 -25.45
CA GLU A 484 -2.78 0.31 -26.80
C GLU A 484 -3.39 -1.09 -26.84
N LYS A 485 -2.68 -2.10 -26.32
CA LYS A 485 -3.19 -3.47 -26.23
C LYS A 485 -4.46 -3.57 -25.38
N LEU A 486 -4.51 -2.83 -24.27
CA LEU A 486 -5.70 -2.76 -23.41
C LEU A 486 -6.88 -2.17 -24.17
N ARG A 487 -6.69 -1.06 -24.89
CA ARG A 487 -7.73 -0.44 -25.73
C ARG A 487 -8.23 -1.42 -26.78
N ASP A 488 -7.33 -2.05 -27.52
CA ASP A 488 -7.70 -2.94 -28.63
C ASP A 488 -8.45 -4.18 -28.12
N PHE A 489 -7.99 -4.76 -27.01
CA PHE A 489 -8.72 -5.80 -26.27
C PHE A 489 -10.10 -5.31 -25.84
N HIS A 490 -10.18 -4.13 -25.23
CA HIS A 490 -11.44 -3.58 -24.72
C HIS A 490 -12.48 -3.40 -25.83
N ILE A 491 -12.09 -2.82 -26.97
CA ILE A 491 -12.98 -2.61 -28.11
C ILE A 491 -13.47 -3.95 -28.67
N LYS A 492 -12.58 -4.95 -28.77
CA LYS A 492 -12.95 -6.31 -29.19
C LYS A 492 -13.92 -6.94 -28.19
N PHE A 493 -13.62 -6.85 -26.89
CA PHE A 493 -14.43 -7.37 -25.81
C PHE A 493 -15.85 -6.75 -25.86
N LEU A 494 -15.98 -5.43 -25.99
CA LEU A 494 -17.29 -4.78 -26.11
C LEU A 494 -18.10 -5.30 -27.29
N LYS A 495 -17.47 -5.53 -28.46
CA LYS A 495 -18.16 -6.08 -29.64
C LYS A 495 -18.69 -7.50 -29.40
N GLU A 496 -17.90 -8.34 -28.74
CA GLU A 496 -18.30 -9.71 -28.40
C GLU A 496 -19.43 -9.77 -27.37
N TYR A 497 -19.44 -8.88 -26.38
CA TYR A 497 -20.49 -8.88 -25.38
C TYR A 497 -21.72 -8.10 -25.82
N ALA A 498 -21.58 -7.08 -26.68
CA ALA A 498 -22.72 -6.37 -27.27
C ALA A 498 -23.66 -7.30 -28.05
N SER A 499 -23.13 -8.37 -28.66
CA SER A 499 -23.89 -9.35 -29.43
C SER A 499 -24.52 -10.49 -28.60
N LEU A 500 -24.18 -10.60 -27.31
CA LEU A 500 -24.84 -11.56 -26.41
C LEU A 500 -26.18 -10.97 -25.95
N GLU A 501 -27.29 -11.56 -26.41
CA GLU A 501 -28.62 -11.31 -25.83
C GLU A 501 -28.68 -11.86 -24.40
N GLU A 502 -29.35 -11.16 -23.49
CA GLU A 502 -29.69 -11.78 -22.20
C GLU A 502 -30.60 -12.98 -22.49
N PRO A 503 -30.32 -14.16 -21.90
CA PRO A 503 -31.22 -15.29 -22.06
C PRO A 503 -32.60 -14.86 -21.57
N LYS A 504 -33.59 -14.91 -22.46
CA LYS A 504 -34.99 -14.63 -22.12
C LYS A 504 -35.37 -15.53 -20.96
N ARG A 505 -35.74 -14.92 -19.83
CA ARG A 505 -36.20 -15.60 -18.62
C ARG A 505 -37.41 -16.46 -18.90
#